data_AF-A0A928FD94-F1
#
_entry.id   AF-A0A928FD94-F1
#
_cell.length_a   1.000
_cell.length_b   1.000
_cell.length_c   1.000
_cell.angle_alpha   90.00
_cell.angle_beta   90.00
_cell.angle_gamma   90.00
#
_symmetry.space_group_name_H-M   'P 1'
#
loop_
_entity.id
_entity.type
_entity.pdbx_description
1 polymer ?
#
loop_
_entity_poly.entity_id
_entity_poly.type
_entity_poly.pdbx_seq_one_letter_code
_entity_poly.pdbx_strand_id
1 'polypeptide(L)'
;MKAYILIQTGNANTHWTSLFLRGITEESKNKGMETVSAESDGYTLPDSHADATAVLAIGSSFDWIVTVSKMLRSRKKKPILVGCANQNGIIASGFSVADYERATESLLDYFYANGRKRVALFGINNDSPADLLKMKAFLRYDSRFTYNDIFFFRGQTKNVCESLVPMASNYDAVISANDVAALMLMQTLEHSGIKVPEDIFVAGFGDIAYRKNVNSKLTVATLDCVKAGNAAVDIYRKICKDPSLSYITIKMNCELDVRESTACIPYENTTPPPKNATRDKFDLFSDAPLNNMMLAEKILSECDALDIEIMRGVNKGMKNADIAEMLHASESTVKYRLKRLVNLGSFASRSELIRIMASYLA
;
A
#
# COMPACT_ATOMS: atom_id res chain seq x y z
N MET A 1 -22.44 22.92 3.66
CA MET A 1 -20.98 23.00 3.43
C MET A 1 -20.55 21.73 2.70
N LYS A 2 -19.62 21.80 1.75
CA LYS A 2 -19.17 20.63 0.98
C LYS A 2 -17.76 20.21 1.41
N ALA A 3 -17.53 18.90 1.53
CA ALA A 3 -16.20 18.30 1.66
C ALA A 3 -15.74 17.85 0.27
N TYR A 4 -14.67 18.46 -0.23
CA TYR A 4 -14.10 18.17 -1.54
C TYR A 4 -12.98 17.14 -1.41
N ILE A 5 -13.07 16.06 -2.18
CA ILE A 5 -12.18 14.91 -2.11
C ILE A 5 -11.53 14.69 -3.47
N LEU A 6 -10.21 14.54 -3.52
CA LEU A 6 -9.46 14.09 -4.68
C LEU A 6 -8.85 12.73 -4.38
N ILE A 7 -9.01 11.82 -5.33
CA ILE A 7 -8.50 10.46 -5.27
C ILE A 7 -7.49 10.29 -6.39
N GLN A 8 -6.33 9.70 -6.10
CA GLN A 8 -5.37 9.36 -7.14
C GLN A 8 -6.02 8.47 -8.20
N THR A 9 -5.85 8.80 -9.48
CA THR A 9 -6.37 7.99 -10.60
C THR A 9 -5.96 6.53 -10.47
N GLY A 10 -6.93 5.62 -10.55
CA GLY A 10 -6.72 4.18 -10.41
C GLY A 10 -6.82 3.67 -8.97
N ASN A 11 -6.85 4.56 -7.98
CA ASN A 11 -6.98 4.17 -6.56
C ASN A 11 -8.42 4.17 -6.06
N ALA A 12 -9.41 4.67 -6.82
CA ALA A 12 -10.80 4.79 -6.38
C ALA A 12 -11.42 3.47 -5.92
N ASN A 13 -11.07 2.36 -6.57
CA ASN A 13 -11.62 1.04 -6.28
C ASN A 13 -10.74 0.22 -5.31
N THR A 14 -9.68 0.81 -4.77
CA THR A 14 -8.85 0.10 -3.80
C THR A 14 -9.56 -0.03 -2.45
N HIS A 15 -9.27 -1.12 -1.74
CA HIS A 15 -9.89 -1.38 -0.45
C HIS A 15 -9.64 -0.24 0.56
N TRP A 16 -8.40 0.24 0.65
CA TRP A 16 -8.03 1.32 1.56
C TRP A 16 -8.77 2.62 1.24
N THR A 17 -8.82 3.03 -0.03
CA THR A 17 -9.60 4.20 -0.46
C THR A 17 -11.07 4.05 -0.09
N SER A 18 -11.67 2.86 -0.28
CA SER A 18 -13.06 2.63 0.10
C SER A 18 -13.32 2.83 1.59
N LEU A 19 -12.39 2.42 2.47
CA LEU A 19 -12.50 2.60 3.92
C LEU A 19 -12.35 4.06 4.33
N PHE A 20 -11.36 4.77 3.77
CA PHE A 20 -11.21 6.21 4.01
C PHE A 20 -12.45 6.99 3.54
N LEU A 21 -12.94 6.70 2.33
CA LEU A 21 -14.14 7.35 1.79
C LEU A 21 -15.39 7.06 2.63
N ARG A 22 -15.53 5.83 3.13
CA ARG A 22 -16.61 5.47 4.05
C ARG A 22 -16.58 6.36 5.30
N GLY A 23 -15.43 6.47 5.96
CA GLY A 23 -15.27 7.35 7.13
C GLY A 23 -15.56 8.81 6.79
N ILE A 24 -14.97 9.33 5.70
CA ILE A 24 -15.23 10.71 5.26
C ILE A 24 -16.72 10.95 5.00
N THR A 25 -17.42 10.01 4.38
CA THR A 25 -18.84 10.13 4.05
C THR A 25 -19.73 10.07 5.30
N GLU A 26 -19.47 9.10 6.19
CA GLU A 26 -20.18 8.95 7.46
C GLU A 26 -20.02 10.22 8.32
N GLU A 27 -18.79 10.69 8.49
CA GLU A 27 -18.54 11.86 9.34
C GLU A 27 -19.01 13.17 8.68
N SER A 28 -18.90 13.32 7.36
CA SER A 28 -19.47 14.46 6.65
C SER A 28 -20.98 14.54 6.87
N LYS A 29 -21.69 13.41 6.76
CA LYS A 29 -23.13 13.33 7.03
C LYS A 29 -23.44 13.72 8.48
N ASN A 30 -22.69 13.21 9.46
CA ASN A 30 -22.85 13.54 10.87
C ASN A 30 -22.68 15.05 11.16
N LYS A 31 -21.88 15.75 10.35
CA LYS A 31 -21.67 17.21 10.47
C LYS A 31 -22.58 18.04 9.54
N GLY A 32 -23.54 17.42 8.84
CA GLY A 32 -24.43 18.11 7.90
C GLY A 32 -23.70 18.64 6.65
N MET A 33 -22.70 17.91 6.17
CA MET A 33 -21.91 18.23 4.99
C MET A 33 -22.18 17.24 3.85
N GLU A 34 -22.17 17.75 2.63
CA GLU A 34 -22.18 16.92 1.41
C GLU A 34 -20.74 16.60 0.98
N THR A 35 -20.52 15.46 0.35
CA THR A 35 -19.22 15.06 -0.22
C THR A 35 -19.20 15.22 -1.73
N VAL A 36 -18.10 15.77 -2.27
CA VAL A 36 -17.84 15.86 -3.71
C VAL A 36 -16.50 15.21 -3.99
N SER A 37 -16.49 14.07 -4.68
CA SER A 37 -15.28 13.31 -5.00
C SER A 37 -14.97 13.34 -6.50
N ALA A 38 -13.69 13.37 -6.84
CA ALA A 38 -13.21 13.16 -8.21
C ALA A 38 -11.86 12.44 -8.19
N GLU A 39 -11.58 11.67 -9.26
CA GLU A 39 -10.22 11.18 -9.52
C GLU A 39 -9.35 12.29 -10.12
N SER A 40 -8.05 12.24 -9.86
CA SER A 40 -7.07 13.20 -10.36
C SER A 40 -5.68 12.57 -10.51
N ASP A 41 -5.00 12.97 -11.57
CA ASP A 41 -3.57 12.68 -11.81
C ASP A 41 -2.64 13.52 -10.91
N GLY A 42 -3.20 14.47 -10.15
CA GLY A 42 -2.48 15.38 -9.27
C GLY A 42 -2.08 16.71 -9.92
N TYR A 43 -2.19 16.85 -11.25
CA TYR A 43 -1.80 18.06 -11.98
C TYR A 43 -2.97 19.00 -12.24
N THR A 44 -4.16 18.44 -12.45
CA THR A 44 -5.36 19.21 -12.79
C THR A 44 -6.36 19.21 -11.64
N LEU A 45 -6.81 20.40 -11.24
CA LEU A 45 -7.94 20.57 -10.32
C LEU A 45 -9.25 20.45 -11.12
N PRO A 46 -10.15 19.50 -10.81
CA PRO A 46 -11.45 19.41 -11.44
C PRO A 46 -12.29 20.67 -11.20
N ASP A 47 -13.11 21.05 -12.17
CA ASP A 47 -13.97 22.24 -12.08
C ASP A 47 -14.95 22.16 -10.91
N SER A 48 -15.41 20.96 -10.55
CA SER A 48 -16.24 20.72 -9.37
C SER A 48 -15.57 21.12 -8.06
N HIS A 49 -14.24 21.29 -8.03
CA HIS A 49 -13.45 21.68 -6.86
C HIS A 49 -12.95 23.13 -6.92
N ALA A 50 -13.38 23.91 -7.93
CA ALA A 50 -12.94 25.30 -8.12
C ALA A 50 -13.22 26.19 -6.89
N ASP A 51 -14.35 25.99 -6.22
CA ASP A 51 -14.79 26.77 -5.06
C ASP A 51 -14.27 26.23 -3.71
N ALA A 52 -13.55 25.11 -3.71
CA ALA A 52 -13.06 24.51 -2.47
C ALA A 52 -12.12 25.48 -1.72
N THR A 53 -12.14 25.50 -0.38
CA THR A 53 -11.08 26.19 0.40
C THR A 53 -10.01 25.21 0.86
N ALA A 54 -10.43 24.00 1.22
CA ALA A 54 -9.59 22.86 1.51
C ALA A 54 -10.04 21.66 0.68
N VAL A 55 -9.12 20.72 0.46
CA VAL A 55 -9.37 19.49 -0.31
C VAL A 55 -8.73 18.31 0.42
N LEU A 56 -9.53 17.27 0.67
CA LEU A 56 -9.08 15.98 1.16
C LEU A 56 -8.44 15.22 -0.02
N ALA A 57 -7.19 14.77 0.11
CA ALA A 57 -6.50 14.03 -0.94
C ALA A 57 -6.13 12.62 -0.45
N ILE A 58 -6.51 11.62 -1.24
CA ILE A 58 -6.32 10.19 -0.97
C ILE A 58 -5.47 9.59 -2.10
N GLY A 59 -4.28 9.10 -1.78
CA GLY A 59 -3.37 8.51 -2.75
C GLY A 59 -2.31 7.65 -2.06
N SER A 60 -1.62 6.83 -2.86
CA SER A 60 -0.64 5.85 -2.39
C SER A 60 0.80 6.17 -2.81
N SER A 61 0.98 6.91 -3.92
CA SER A 61 2.31 7.26 -4.43
C SER A 61 2.83 8.55 -3.79
N PHE A 62 4.10 8.54 -3.37
CA PHE A 62 4.78 9.75 -2.90
C PHE A 62 4.78 10.88 -3.94
N ASP A 63 5.06 10.56 -5.20
CA ASP A 63 5.09 11.54 -6.29
C ASP A 63 3.73 12.20 -6.49
N TRP A 64 2.65 11.41 -6.48
CA TRP A 64 1.29 11.95 -6.57
C TRP A 64 0.97 12.83 -5.37
N ILE A 65 1.30 12.39 -4.14
CA ILE A 65 1.06 13.15 -2.91
C ILE A 65 1.76 14.51 -2.95
N VAL A 66 3.02 14.56 -3.39
CA VAL A 66 3.78 15.80 -3.54
C VAL A 66 3.17 16.67 -4.64
N THR A 67 2.82 16.07 -5.78
CA THR A 67 2.27 16.77 -6.94
C THR A 67 0.91 17.41 -6.64
N VAL A 68 -0.03 16.64 -6.09
CA VAL A 68 -1.37 17.14 -5.72
C VAL A 68 -1.28 18.21 -4.65
N SER A 69 -0.38 18.07 -3.69
CA SER A 69 -0.17 19.07 -2.63
C SER A 69 0.33 20.40 -3.20
N LYS A 70 1.29 20.36 -4.13
CA LYS A 70 1.81 21.55 -4.83
C LYS A 70 0.74 22.19 -5.69
N MET A 71 0.01 21.39 -6.47
CA MET A 71 -1.09 21.83 -7.31
C MET A 71 -2.15 22.56 -6.49
N LEU A 72 -2.65 21.95 -5.41
CA LEU A 72 -3.67 22.55 -4.54
C LEU A 72 -3.20 23.88 -3.96
N ARG A 73 -1.96 23.96 -3.46
CA ARG A 73 -1.40 25.20 -2.92
C ARG A 73 -1.27 26.31 -3.96
N SER A 74 -0.84 25.99 -5.17
CA SER A 74 -0.74 26.97 -6.27
C SER A 74 -2.09 27.59 -6.60
N ARG A 75 -3.19 26.86 -6.36
CA ARG A 75 -4.57 27.32 -6.49
C ARG A 75 -5.15 27.89 -5.19
N LYS A 76 -4.30 28.22 -4.21
CA LYS A 76 -4.64 28.75 -2.88
C LYS A 76 -5.61 27.85 -2.10
N LYS A 77 -5.56 26.54 -2.35
CA LYS A 77 -6.34 25.51 -1.64
C LYS A 77 -5.48 24.90 -0.54
N LYS A 78 -6.11 24.52 0.57
CA LYS A 78 -5.44 23.85 1.70
C LYS A 78 -5.52 22.32 1.52
N PRO A 79 -4.43 21.64 1.13
CA PRO A 79 -4.42 20.18 1.04
C PRO A 79 -4.49 19.51 2.42
N ILE A 80 -5.32 18.48 2.55
CA ILE A 80 -5.42 17.61 3.73
C ILE A 80 -5.23 16.19 3.25
N LEU A 81 -4.16 15.53 3.69
CA LEU A 81 -3.80 14.20 3.22
C LEU A 81 -4.40 13.14 4.15
N VAL A 82 -5.02 12.13 3.54
CA VAL A 82 -5.68 11.02 4.25
C VAL A 82 -4.92 9.75 3.96
N GLY A 83 -4.58 8.99 5.00
CA GLY A 83 -3.73 7.80 4.92
C GLY A 83 -2.24 8.12 4.72
N CYS A 84 -1.84 9.38 4.83
CA CYS A 84 -0.45 9.82 4.60
C CYS A 84 0.09 10.55 5.83
N ALA A 85 1.31 10.19 6.23
CA ALA A 85 2.00 10.83 7.34
C ALA A 85 2.73 12.10 6.93
N ASN A 86 2.94 12.99 7.89
CA ASN A 86 3.75 14.18 7.70
C ASN A 86 5.24 13.80 7.60
N GLN A 87 5.77 13.84 6.38
CA GLN A 87 7.16 13.51 6.07
C GLN A 87 7.86 14.67 5.35
N ASN A 88 9.20 14.65 5.34
CA ASN A 88 9.99 15.65 4.65
C ASN A 88 9.57 15.77 3.17
N GLY A 89 9.45 17.02 2.70
CA GLY A 89 9.05 17.31 1.32
C GLY A 89 7.53 17.31 1.07
N ILE A 90 6.72 16.72 1.97
CA ILE A 90 5.26 16.76 1.87
C ILE A 90 4.74 18.01 2.57
N ILE A 91 4.13 18.91 1.80
CA ILE A 91 3.57 20.15 2.35
C ILE A 91 2.05 19.99 2.36
N ALA A 92 1.44 19.67 3.50
CA ALA A 92 -0.02 19.68 3.70
C ALA A 92 -0.48 20.63 4.84
N SER A 93 -1.76 20.99 4.86
CA SER A 93 -2.40 21.69 5.98
C SER A 93 -3.03 20.70 6.96
N GLY A 94 -3.21 19.44 6.57
CA GLY A 94 -3.80 18.41 7.40
C GLY A 94 -3.25 17.03 7.09
N PHE A 95 -3.12 16.19 8.11
CA PHE A 95 -2.72 14.79 7.98
C PHE A 95 -3.57 13.91 8.91
N SER A 96 -4.13 12.85 8.35
CA SER A 96 -4.87 11.82 9.10
C SER A 96 -4.33 10.46 8.70
N VAL A 97 -3.74 9.72 9.64
CA VAL A 97 -2.98 8.49 9.33
C VAL A 97 -2.93 7.56 10.53
N ALA A 98 -2.72 6.26 10.31
CA ALA A 98 -2.40 5.32 11.38
C ALA A 98 -1.01 5.61 11.99
N ASP A 99 -0.82 5.35 13.29
CA ASP A 99 0.49 5.50 13.93
C ASP A 99 1.40 4.29 13.67
N TYR A 100 1.88 4.18 12.43
CA TYR A 100 2.72 3.05 12.00
C TYR A 100 3.97 2.86 12.86
N GLU A 101 4.60 3.93 13.33
CA GLU A 101 5.79 3.84 14.18
C GLU A 101 5.46 3.11 15.49
N ARG A 102 4.42 3.58 16.19
CA ARG A 102 3.98 2.99 17.45
C ARG A 102 3.44 1.57 17.28
N ALA A 103 2.78 1.31 16.17
CA ALA A 103 2.27 0.00 15.82
C ALA A 103 3.40 -1.01 15.58
N THR A 104 4.46 -0.61 14.86
CA THR A 104 5.67 -1.43 14.68
C THR A 104 6.34 -1.70 16.02
N GLU A 105 6.51 -0.68 16.88
CA GLU A 105 7.08 -0.85 18.22
C GLU A 105 6.24 -1.83 19.06
N SER A 106 4.91 -1.72 19.02
CA SER A 106 4.02 -2.60 19.78
C SER A 106 4.11 -4.06 19.31
N LEU A 107 4.21 -4.30 17.99
CA LEU A 107 4.45 -5.64 17.45
C LEU A 107 5.80 -6.21 17.92
N LEU A 108 6.84 -5.38 17.98
CA LEU A 108 8.16 -5.78 18.47
C LEU A 108 8.16 -6.03 19.99
N ASP A 109 7.50 -5.18 20.78
CA ASP A 109 7.28 -5.38 22.22
C ASP A 109 6.61 -6.73 22.46
N TYR A 110 5.54 -7.01 21.71
CA TYR A 110 4.81 -8.28 21.76
C TYR A 110 5.69 -9.47 21.39
N PHE A 111 6.49 -9.40 20.31
CA PHE A 111 7.40 -10.47 19.92
C PHE A 111 8.48 -10.73 20.99
N TYR A 112 9.06 -9.66 21.54
CA TYR A 112 10.10 -9.74 22.56
C TYR A 112 9.59 -10.35 23.86
N ALA A 113 8.38 -9.96 24.29
CA ALA A 113 7.71 -10.53 25.45
C ALA A 113 7.49 -12.05 25.31
N ASN A 114 7.36 -12.54 24.08
CA ASN A 114 7.18 -13.94 23.73
C ASN A 114 8.47 -14.65 23.30
N GLY A 115 9.64 -14.06 23.61
CA GLY A 115 10.95 -14.66 23.33
C GLY A 115 11.37 -14.66 21.87
N ARG A 116 10.62 -13.99 20.98
CA ARG A 116 10.93 -13.84 19.55
C ARG A 116 11.70 -12.55 19.34
N LYS A 117 13.02 -12.63 19.14
CA LYS A 117 13.93 -11.47 19.12
C LYS A 117 14.69 -11.29 17.81
N ARG A 118 14.68 -12.31 16.93
CA ARG A 118 15.31 -12.26 15.61
C ARG A 118 14.21 -12.03 14.60
N VAL A 119 13.92 -10.76 14.35
CA VAL A 119 12.74 -10.35 13.59
C VAL A 119 13.17 -9.91 12.19
N ALA A 120 12.46 -10.36 11.16
CA ALA A 120 12.57 -9.81 9.80
C ALA A 120 11.46 -8.79 9.54
N LEU A 121 11.75 -7.77 8.74
CA LEU A 121 10.75 -6.84 8.19
C LEU A 121 10.52 -7.18 6.72
N PHE A 122 9.31 -7.59 6.37
CA PHE A 122 9.03 -8.24 5.08
C PHE A 122 8.11 -7.42 4.17
N GLY A 123 8.41 -7.41 2.86
CA GLY A 123 7.54 -6.82 1.83
C GLY A 123 7.54 -5.29 1.81
N ILE A 124 8.62 -4.65 2.27
CA ILE A 124 8.70 -3.18 2.36
C ILE A 124 8.79 -2.55 0.98
N ASN A 125 7.91 -1.58 0.70
CA ASN A 125 8.02 -0.74 -0.48
C ASN A 125 8.70 0.59 -0.13
N ASN A 126 9.86 0.87 -0.73
CA ASN A 126 10.60 2.12 -0.48
C ASN A 126 9.88 3.38 -0.95
N ASP A 127 8.93 3.26 -1.88
CA ASP A 127 8.14 4.38 -2.37
C ASP A 127 6.87 4.63 -1.53
N SER A 128 6.62 3.79 -0.52
CA SER A 128 5.49 3.91 0.39
C SER A 128 5.87 4.68 1.65
N PRO A 129 5.32 5.90 1.87
CA PRO A 129 5.54 6.66 3.11
C PRO A 129 5.24 5.86 4.37
N ALA A 130 4.17 5.05 4.33
CA ALA A 130 3.79 4.20 5.45
C ALA A 130 4.84 3.13 5.76
N ASP A 131 5.44 2.52 4.73
CA ASP A 131 6.42 1.46 4.94
C ASP A 131 7.77 2.01 5.40
N LEU A 132 8.14 3.21 4.94
CA LEU A 132 9.33 3.92 5.45
C LEU A 132 9.20 4.21 6.96
N LEU A 133 8.01 4.51 7.47
CA LEU A 133 7.79 4.68 8.91
C LEU A 133 7.96 3.36 9.67
N LYS A 134 7.45 2.25 9.13
CA LYS A 134 7.63 0.91 9.72
C LYS A 134 9.10 0.55 9.76
N MET A 135 9.82 0.76 8.66
CA MET A 135 11.26 0.52 8.57
C MET A 135 12.05 1.36 9.57
N LYS A 136 11.74 2.65 9.67
CA LYS A 136 12.41 3.54 10.62
C LYS A 136 12.18 3.13 12.07
N ALA A 137 10.95 2.76 12.43
CA ALA A 137 10.63 2.29 13.77
C ALA A 137 11.34 0.96 14.06
N PHE A 138 11.34 0.03 13.12
CA PHE A 138 12.03 -1.25 13.21
C PHE A 138 13.54 -1.08 13.47
N LEU A 139 14.24 -0.31 12.63
CA LEU A 139 15.69 -0.08 12.76
C LEU A 139 16.07 0.69 14.05
N ARG A 140 15.16 1.51 14.60
CA ARG A 140 15.39 2.26 15.84
C ARG A 140 15.09 1.48 17.11
N TYR A 141 14.30 0.41 16.99
CA TYR A 141 13.83 -0.34 18.16
C TYR A 141 14.97 -1.12 18.82
N ASP A 142 15.84 -1.75 18.03
CA ASP A 142 17.01 -2.48 18.51
C ASP A 142 18.19 -2.29 17.54
N SER A 143 19.35 -1.91 18.07
CA SER A 143 20.56 -1.66 17.26
C SER A 143 21.10 -2.90 16.54
N ARG A 144 20.61 -4.10 16.88
CA ARG A 144 20.94 -5.36 16.19
C ARG A 144 20.16 -5.52 14.88
N PHE A 145 19.05 -4.80 14.70
CA PHE A 145 18.33 -4.79 13.43
C PHE A 145 19.04 -3.91 12.41
N THR A 146 19.21 -4.46 11.21
CA THR A 146 19.95 -3.84 10.11
C THR A 146 19.15 -3.90 8.81
N TYR A 147 19.65 -3.26 7.77
CA TYR A 147 19.06 -3.36 6.43
C TYR A 147 19.04 -4.78 5.85
N ASN A 148 19.88 -5.69 6.36
CA ASN A 148 19.87 -7.10 5.92
C ASN A 148 18.67 -7.87 6.46
N ASP A 149 18.02 -7.35 7.51
CA ASP A 149 16.80 -7.92 8.08
C ASP A 149 15.53 -7.42 7.36
N ILE A 150 15.69 -6.60 6.32
CA ILE A 150 14.61 -5.98 5.57
C ILE A 150 14.51 -6.58 4.16
N PHE A 151 13.34 -7.15 3.85
CA PHE A 151 13.03 -7.74 2.57
C PHE A 151 12.15 -6.80 1.76
N PHE A 152 12.76 -6.16 0.75
CA PHE A 152 12.06 -5.19 -0.08
C PHE A 152 11.18 -5.85 -1.13
N PHE A 153 10.02 -5.23 -1.37
CA PHE A 153 9.17 -5.56 -2.49
C PHE A 153 9.81 -5.11 -3.81
N ARG A 154 10.16 -6.05 -4.69
CA ARG A 154 10.80 -5.79 -5.99
C ARG A 154 9.89 -6.17 -7.18
N GLY A 155 8.62 -5.78 -7.11
CA GLY A 155 7.66 -5.92 -8.22
C GLY A 155 6.91 -7.26 -8.30
N GLN A 156 7.36 -8.32 -7.62
CA GLN A 156 6.61 -9.58 -7.50
C GLN A 156 6.69 -10.13 -6.09
N THR A 157 5.54 -10.37 -5.43
CA THR A 157 5.49 -10.84 -4.04
C THR A 157 6.11 -12.22 -3.88
N LYS A 158 5.96 -13.10 -4.89
CA LYS A 158 6.56 -14.43 -4.93
C LYS A 158 8.08 -14.36 -4.76
N ASN A 159 8.74 -13.44 -5.46
CA ASN A 159 10.19 -13.27 -5.40
C ASN A 159 10.67 -12.81 -4.02
N VAL A 160 9.83 -12.07 -3.27
CA VAL A 160 10.16 -11.65 -1.90
C VAL A 160 10.02 -12.84 -0.95
N CYS A 161 8.94 -13.62 -1.05
CA CYS A 161 8.77 -14.84 -0.25
C CYS A 161 9.94 -15.82 -0.47
N GLU A 162 10.32 -16.06 -1.73
CA GLU A 162 11.44 -16.94 -2.11
C GLU A 162 12.81 -16.43 -1.60
N SER A 163 12.95 -15.13 -1.35
CA SER A 163 14.17 -14.58 -0.75
C SER A 163 14.25 -14.78 0.76
N LEU A 164 13.11 -14.85 1.46
CA LEU A 164 13.08 -15.05 2.92
C LEU A 164 13.22 -16.52 3.30
N VAL A 165 12.54 -17.43 2.58
CA VAL A 165 12.50 -18.87 2.92
C VAL A 165 13.89 -19.48 3.16
N PRO A 166 14.90 -19.28 2.30
CA PRO A 166 16.24 -19.83 2.52
C PRO A 166 16.94 -19.32 3.78
N MET A 167 16.51 -18.16 4.29
CA MET A 167 17.05 -17.51 5.48
C MET A 167 16.09 -17.59 6.68
N ALA A 168 14.97 -18.31 6.58
CA ALA A 168 13.93 -18.30 7.61
C ALA A 168 14.45 -18.77 8.97
N SER A 169 15.43 -19.67 9.02
CA SER A 169 16.07 -20.14 10.25
C SER A 169 16.85 -19.07 11.03
N ASN A 170 17.19 -17.94 10.37
CA ASN A 170 17.81 -16.79 11.02
C ASN A 170 16.81 -15.97 11.84
N TYR A 171 15.50 -16.15 11.58
CA TYR A 171 14.43 -15.36 12.18
C TYR A 171 13.48 -16.24 13.00
N ASP A 172 12.98 -15.70 14.10
CA ASP A 172 11.94 -16.32 14.93
C ASP A 172 10.61 -15.54 14.86
N ALA A 173 10.59 -14.38 14.19
CA ALA A 173 9.38 -13.68 13.81
C ALA A 173 9.54 -12.84 12.53
N VAL A 174 8.41 -12.51 11.90
CA VAL A 174 8.33 -11.61 10.75
C VAL A 174 7.23 -10.56 10.97
N ILE A 175 7.57 -9.30 10.75
CA ILE A 175 6.60 -8.21 10.57
C ILE A 175 6.50 -7.95 9.07
N SER A 176 5.36 -8.26 8.48
CA SER A 176 5.06 -7.95 7.08
C SER A 176 4.51 -6.53 6.94
N ALA A 177 4.88 -5.84 5.86
CA ALA A 177 4.43 -4.49 5.54
C ALA A 177 2.90 -4.40 5.43
N ASN A 178 2.22 -5.45 4.97
CA ASN A 178 0.77 -5.52 4.94
C ASN A 178 0.26 -6.96 5.13
N ASP A 179 -1.04 -7.07 5.42
CA ASP A 179 -1.76 -8.32 5.66
C ASP A 179 -1.78 -9.26 4.43
N VAL A 180 -1.91 -8.75 3.21
CA VAL A 180 -1.85 -9.56 1.99
C VAL A 180 -0.48 -10.24 1.85
N ALA A 181 0.61 -9.48 1.96
CA ALA A 181 1.97 -10.00 1.88
C ALA A 181 2.26 -10.99 3.02
N ALA A 182 1.69 -10.76 4.20
CA ALA A 182 1.83 -11.66 5.34
C ALA A 182 1.14 -13.01 5.08
N LEU A 183 -0.09 -12.99 4.54
CA LEU A 183 -0.82 -14.20 4.19
C LEU A 183 -0.10 -15.01 3.11
N MET A 184 0.43 -14.34 2.08
CA MET A 184 1.24 -15.00 1.05
C MET A 184 2.51 -15.62 1.62
N LEU A 185 3.16 -14.94 2.55
CA LEU A 185 4.34 -15.45 3.24
C LEU A 185 3.99 -16.68 4.10
N MET A 186 2.92 -16.63 4.90
CA MET A 186 2.46 -17.77 5.70
C MET A 186 2.23 -19.01 4.83
N GLN A 187 1.55 -18.83 3.69
CA GLN A 187 1.33 -19.92 2.75
C GLN A 187 2.68 -20.47 2.23
N THR A 188 3.63 -19.60 1.88
CA THR A 188 4.92 -20.05 1.33
C THR A 188 5.77 -20.77 2.38
N LEU A 189 5.77 -20.29 3.63
CA LEU A 189 6.45 -20.93 4.76
C LEU A 189 5.90 -22.34 5.00
N GLU A 190 4.56 -22.49 5.00
CA GLU A 190 3.89 -23.78 5.18
C GLU A 190 4.26 -24.78 4.07
N HIS A 191 4.27 -24.35 2.80
CA HIS A 191 4.71 -25.19 1.68
C HIS A 191 6.20 -25.58 1.76
N SER A 192 6.99 -24.79 2.49
CA SER A 192 8.41 -25.04 2.73
C SER A 192 8.67 -25.83 4.01
N GLY A 193 7.61 -26.32 4.69
CA GLY A 193 7.70 -27.09 5.92
C GLY A 193 8.02 -26.27 7.18
N ILE A 194 7.98 -24.95 7.10
CA ILE A 194 8.21 -24.03 8.23
C ILE A 194 6.86 -23.72 8.87
N LYS A 195 6.73 -24.01 10.17
CA LYS A 195 5.46 -23.91 10.88
C LYS A 195 5.25 -22.52 11.46
N VAL A 196 4.05 -21.98 11.22
CA VAL A 196 3.55 -20.75 11.84
C VAL A 196 2.41 -21.16 12.77
N PRO A 197 2.47 -20.91 14.09
CA PRO A 197 3.43 -20.04 14.80
C PRO A 197 4.63 -20.74 15.46
N GLU A 198 4.78 -22.07 15.36
CA GLU A 198 5.73 -22.83 16.18
C GLU A 198 7.19 -22.43 15.91
N ASP A 199 7.60 -22.44 14.64
CA ASP A 199 8.95 -22.10 14.24
C ASP A 199 9.12 -20.58 14.16
N ILE A 200 8.14 -19.89 13.54
CA ILE A 200 8.20 -18.46 13.26
C ILE A 200 6.87 -17.77 13.48
N PHE A 201 6.88 -16.64 14.20
CA PHE A 201 5.71 -15.76 14.32
C PHE A 201 5.54 -14.91 13.06
N VAL A 202 4.30 -14.69 12.64
CA VAL A 202 4.02 -13.79 11.51
C VAL A 202 2.94 -12.79 11.91
N ALA A 203 3.22 -11.51 11.76
CA ALA A 203 2.24 -10.44 11.91
C ALA A 203 2.33 -9.46 10.74
N GLY A 204 1.28 -8.66 10.52
CA GLY A 204 1.26 -7.64 9.50
C GLY A 204 0.48 -6.39 9.89
N PHE A 205 0.29 -5.49 8.93
CA PHE A 205 -0.57 -4.30 9.08
C PHE A 205 -1.78 -4.46 8.19
N GLY A 206 -2.98 -4.21 8.71
CA GLY A 206 -4.14 -4.67 7.98
C GLY A 206 -5.48 -4.37 8.61
N ASP A 207 -6.48 -4.22 7.75
CA ASP A 207 -7.89 -4.27 8.13
C ASP A 207 -8.60 -5.47 7.45
N ILE A 208 -7.88 -6.42 6.81
CA ILE A 208 -8.48 -7.64 6.24
C ILE A 208 -9.26 -8.44 7.28
N ALA A 209 -8.83 -8.38 8.55
CA ALA A 209 -9.55 -8.88 9.72
C ALA A 209 -11.06 -8.54 9.76
N TYR A 210 -11.44 -7.37 9.23
CA TYR A 210 -12.82 -6.88 9.25
C TYR A 210 -13.61 -7.19 7.97
N ARG A 211 -13.02 -7.95 7.04
CA ARG A 211 -13.76 -8.49 5.91
C ARG A 211 -14.68 -9.58 6.44
N LYS A 212 -16.00 -9.37 6.33
CA LYS A 212 -17.06 -10.27 6.84
C LYS A 212 -16.90 -11.76 6.48
N ASN A 213 -16.10 -12.08 5.46
CA ASN A 213 -15.92 -13.44 4.94
C ASN A 213 -14.47 -13.95 5.03
N VAL A 214 -13.57 -13.26 5.75
CA VAL A 214 -12.18 -13.69 5.90
C VAL A 214 -11.90 -14.00 7.37
N ASN A 215 -11.99 -15.28 7.75
CA ASN A 215 -11.47 -15.72 9.04
C ASN A 215 -9.95 -15.90 8.92
N SER A 216 -9.23 -14.79 9.05
CA SER A 216 -7.78 -14.79 8.93
C SER A 216 -7.13 -15.26 10.22
N LYS A 217 -6.18 -16.21 10.11
CA LYS A 217 -5.32 -16.64 11.22
C LYS A 217 -4.25 -15.59 11.58
N LEU A 218 -4.12 -14.55 10.76
CA LEU A 218 -3.05 -13.57 10.84
C LEU A 218 -3.27 -12.56 11.99
N THR A 219 -2.24 -12.42 12.82
CA THR A 219 -2.10 -11.32 13.78
C THR A 219 -1.81 -10.03 13.04
N VAL A 220 -2.58 -8.97 13.32
CA VAL A 220 -2.40 -7.68 12.62
C VAL A 220 -2.38 -6.51 13.59
N ALA A 221 -1.58 -5.49 13.27
CA ALA A 221 -1.81 -4.14 13.76
C ALA A 221 -2.88 -3.48 12.88
N THR A 222 -4.02 -3.15 13.46
CA THR A 222 -5.16 -2.54 12.75
C THR A 222 -4.83 -1.10 12.37
N LEU A 223 -5.28 -0.67 11.19
CA LEU A 223 -5.00 0.69 10.70
C LEU A 223 -6.18 1.64 10.91
N ASP A 224 -7.38 1.08 11.08
CA ASP A 224 -8.63 1.79 11.30
C ASP A 224 -8.83 2.95 10.31
N CYS A 225 -8.79 2.60 9.02
CA CYS A 225 -8.88 3.58 7.94
C CYS A 225 -10.21 4.36 7.96
N VAL A 226 -11.27 3.80 8.53
CA VAL A 226 -12.54 4.50 8.72
C VAL A 226 -12.37 5.64 9.74
N LYS A 227 -11.75 5.40 10.91
CA LYS A 227 -11.46 6.47 11.87
C LYS A 227 -10.53 7.54 11.29
N ALA A 228 -9.54 7.15 10.48
CA ALA A 228 -8.69 8.12 9.80
C ALA A 228 -9.50 9.02 8.83
N GLY A 229 -10.47 8.44 8.10
CA GLY A 229 -11.40 9.20 7.28
C GLY A 229 -12.28 10.17 8.08
N ASN A 230 -12.78 9.74 9.25
CA ASN A 230 -13.53 10.61 10.16
C ASN A 230 -12.66 11.79 10.65
N ALA A 231 -11.44 11.49 11.11
CA ALA A 231 -10.49 12.50 11.56
C ALA A 231 -10.14 13.51 10.46
N ALA A 232 -10.09 13.09 9.20
CA ALA A 232 -9.88 13.98 8.06
C ALA A 232 -10.97 15.06 7.94
N VAL A 233 -12.24 14.72 8.20
CA VAL A 233 -13.36 15.67 8.19
C VAL A 233 -13.25 16.65 9.36
N ASP A 234 -12.84 16.19 10.54
CA ASP A 234 -12.60 17.09 11.68
C ASP A 234 -11.47 18.09 11.40
N ILE A 235 -10.37 17.63 10.78
CA ILE A 235 -9.28 18.48 10.32
C ILE A 235 -9.81 19.49 9.29
N TYR A 236 -10.58 19.02 8.31
CA TYR A 236 -11.19 19.86 7.27
C TYR A 236 -11.99 21.02 7.85
N ARG A 237 -12.87 20.74 8.81
CA ARG A 237 -13.70 21.76 9.45
C ARG A 237 -12.87 22.76 10.24
N LYS A 238 -11.87 22.29 11.01
CA LYS A 238 -10.99 23.18 11.79
C LYS A 238 -10.21 24.13 10.87
N ILE A 239 -9.63 23.60 9.80
CA ILE A 239 -8.83 24.36 8.84
C ILE A 239 -9.66 25.38 8.05
N CYS A 240 -10.88 25.02 7.67
CA CYS A 240 -11.81 25.94 7.00
C CYS A 240 -12.33 27.03 7.94
N LYS A 241 -12.49 26.72 9.24
CA LYS A 241 -12.96 27.69 10.24
C LYS A 241 -11.86 28.66 10.68
N ASP A 242 -10.63 28.19 10.81
CA ASP A 242 -9.50 28.99 11.28
C ASP A 242 -8.39 29.03 10.21
N PRO A 243 -8.34 30.12 9.42
CA PRO A 243 -7.32 30.31 8.41
C PRO A 243 -5.89 30.39 8.96
N SER A 244 -5.70 30.72 10.25
CA SER A 244 -4.38 30.94 10.88
C SER A 244 -3.63 29.64 11.18
N LEU A 245 -4.34 28.51 11.20
CA LEU A 245 -3.73 27.20 11.42
C LEU A 245 -2.76 26.86 10.28
N SER A 246 -1.51 26.59 10.64
CA SER A 246 -0.47 26.17 9.69
C SER A 246 -0.68 24.72 9.24
N TYR A 247 -0.80 23.77 10.19
CA TYR A 247 -1.23 22.40 9.91
C TYR A 247 -1.79 21.69 11.14
N ILE A 248 -2.56 20.62 10.93
CA ILE A 248 -3.00 19.68 11.97
C ILE A 248 -2.60 18.26 11.56
N THR A 249 -2.05 17.48 12.51
CA THR A 249 -1.83 16.04 12.34
C THR A 249 -2.63 15.29 13.39
N ILE A 250 -3.41 14.29 12.95
CA ILE A 250 -4.07 13.33 13.85
C ILE A 250 -3.60 11.93 13.46
N LYS A 251 -2.99 11.22 14.42
CA LYS A 251 -2.58 9.82 14.26
C LYS A 251 -3.58 8.90 14.95
N MET A 252 -4.06 7.85 14.26
CA MET A 252 -4.92 6.83 14.84
C MET A 252 -4.09 5.81 15.60
N ASN A 253 -4.53 5.47 16.82
CA ASN A 253 -3.92 4.36 17.54
C ASN A 253 -4.21 3.05 16.79
N CYS A 254 -3.19 2.23 16.60
CA CYS A 254 -3.31 0.92 16.00
C CYS A 254 -3.46 -0.12 17.11
N GLU A 255 -4.47 -0.97 17.02
CA GLU A 255 -4.68 -2.05 17.99
C GLU A 255 -4.04 -3.34 17.49
N LEU A 256 -3.41 -4.10 18.38
CA LEU A 256 -2.90 -5.43 18.03
C LEU A 256 -4.02 -6.45 18.16
N ASP A 257 -4.46 -6.96 17.03
CA ASP A 257 -5.43 -8.03 16.92
C ASP A 257 -4.67 -9.35 16.83
N VAL A 258 -4.42 -9.94 18.01
CA VAL A 258 -3.61 -11.16 18.17
C VAL A 258 -4.39 -12.40 17.77
N ARG A 259 -3.77 -13.25 16.95
CA ARG A 259 -4.37 -14.47 16.39
C ARG A 259 -3.39 -15.64 16.32
N GLU A 260 -3.82 -16.72 15.66
CA GLU A 260 -3.14 -18.01 15.56
C GLU A 260 -1.72 -17.90 15.01
N SER A 261 -1.43 -16.96 14.09
CA SER A 261 -0.09 -16.77 13.51
C SER A 261 0.98 -16.32 14.51
N THR A 262 0.58 -16.00 15.75
CA THR A 262 1.45 -15.71 16.88
C THR A 262 1.01 -16.46 18.14
N ALA A 263 0.43 -17.65 17.95
CA ALA A 263 -0.03 -18.56 19.01
C ALA A 263 -1.14 -18.01 19.92
N CYS A 264 -1.89 -16.99 19.49
CA CYS A 264 -3.00 -16.39 20.24
C CYS A 264 -2.62 -15.90 21.65
N ILE A 265 -1.35 -15.52 21.87
CA ILE A 265 -0.87 -15.13 23.20
C ILE A 265 -1.37 -13.71 23.51
N PRO A 266 -2.18 -13.48 24.56
CA PRO A 266 -2.73 -12.15 24.83
C PRO A 266 -1.62 -11.09 24.98
N TYR A 267 -1.82 -9.94 24.34
CA TYR A 267 -0.95 -8.79 24.52
C TYR A 267 -1.56 -7.83 25.56
N GLU A 268 -1.03 -7.84 26.78
CA GLU A 268 -1.33 -6.81 27.77
C GLU A 268 -0.45 -5.60 27.50
N ASN A 269 -1.07 -4.51 27.08
CA ASN A 269 -0.40 -3.26 26.68
C ASN A 269 0.21 -2.56 27.91
N THR A 270 1.29 -3.12 28.45
CA THR A 270 2.00 -2.66 29.65
C THR A 270 3.27 -1.94 29.21
N THR A 271 3.17 -0.79 28.54
CA THR A 271 4.40 -0.12 28.08
C THR A 271 5.07 0.67 29.20
N PRO A 272 6.37 0.44 29.51
CA PRO A 272 7.28 1.54 29.87
C PRO A 272 7.79 2.22 28.59
N PRO A 273 8.21 3.49 28.64
CA PRO A 273 8.71 4.20 27.46
C PRO A 273 10.01 3.56 26.93
N PRO A 274 10.28 3.64 25.61
CA PRO A 274 11.49 3.10 25.03
C PRO A 274 12.73 3.78 25.62
N LYS A 275 13.65 2.96 26.16
CA LYS A 275 14.97 3.42 26.60
C LYS A 275 15.82 3.71 25.36
N ASN A 276 16.22 4.96 25.21
CA ASN A 276 17.24 5.46 24.29
C ASN A 276 16.94 5.32 22.79
N ALA A 277 16.04 6.16 22.25
CA ALA A 277 16.02 6.45 20.82
C ALA A 277 16.95 7.63 20.50
N THR A 278 18.19 7.37 20.09
CA THR A 278 19.03 8.37 19.44
C THR A 278 18.47 8.66 18.05
N ARG A 279 18.18 9.95 17.78
CA ARG A 279 17.65 10.42 16.50
C ARG A 279 18.81 10.70 15.54
N ASP A 280 19.03 9.83 14.57
CA ASP A 280 19.83 10.19 13.39
C ASP A 280 18.94 10.46 12.17
N LYS A 281 19.36 11.45 11.39
CA LYS A 281 18.72 11.88 10.14
C LYS A 281 19.07 10.89 9.02
N PHE A 282 18.07 10.41 8.29
CA PHE A 282 18.26 9.64 7.07
C PHE A 282 17.28 10.12 5.99
N ASP A 283 17.83 10.43 4.81
CA ASP A 283 17.13 10.74 3.55
C ASP A 283 17.31 9.53 2.62
N LEU A 284 16.27 9.12 1.88
CA LEU A 284 16.35 8.11 0.81
C LEU A 284 15.35 8.43 -0.31
N PHE A 285 15.86 8.58 -1.54
CA PHE A 285 15.12 8.73 -2.79
C PHE A 285 15.74 7.87 -3.90
N SER A 286 14.89 7.50 -4.88
CA SER A 286 15.10 6.98 -6.26
C SER A 286 15.07 5.44 -6.43
N ASP A 287 14.27 4.82 -7.33
CA ASP A 287 14.25 4.94 -8.81
C ASP A 287 13.00 4.27 -9.52
N ALA A 288 13.01 4.28 -10.87
CA ALA A 288 11.96 4.21 -11.91
C ALA A 288 11.16 2.91 -12.34
N PRO A 289 11.12 1.74 -11.68
CA PRO A 289 10.40 0.55 -12.23
C PRO A 289 8.86 0.54 -12.20
N LEU A 290 8.22 1.48 -11.49
CA LEU A 290 6.81 1.40 -11.06
C LEU A 290 5.77 1.35 -12.18
N ASN A 291 5.99 2.04 -13.30
CA ASN A 291 5.01 2.11 -14.40
C ASN A 291 4.78 0.76 -15.09
N ASN A 292 5.77 -0.13 -15.09
CA ASN A 292 5.66 -1.42 -15.79
C ASN A 292 4.78 -2.43 -15.05
N MET A 293 4.68 -2.32 -13.72
CA MET A 293 3.90 -3.25 -12.89
C MET A 293 2.40 -2.93 -12.91
N MET A 294 2.04 -1.64 -12.80
CA MET A 294 0.64 -1.22 -12.88
C MET A 294 0.05 -1.47 -14.28
N LEU A 295 0.86 -1.31 -15.33
CA LEU A 295 0.47 -1.64 -16.71
C LEU A 295 0.25 -3.15 -16.90
N ALA A 296 1.12 -3.97 -16.33
CA ALA A 296 0.98 -5.43 -16.38
C ALA A 296 -0.26 -5.92 -15.60
N GLU A 297 -0.53 -5.37 -14.42
CA GLU A 297 -1.72 -5.70 -13.62
C GLU A 297 -3.01 -5.38 -14.38
N LYS A 298 -3.09 -4.19 -15.00
CA LYS A 298 -4.25 -3.78 -15.81
C LYS A 298 -4.50 -4.70 -17.00
N ILE A 299 -3.44 -5.21 -17.63
CA ILE A 299 -3.58 -6.11 -18.78
C ILE A 299 -4.04 -7.47 -18.32
N LEU A 300 -3.41 -8.02 -17.28
CA LEU A 300 -3.75 -9.34 -16.76
C LEU A 300 -5.18 -9.38 -16.18
N SER A 301 -5.69 -8.28 -15.63
CA SER A 301 -7.08 -8.21 -15.12
C SER A 301 -8.14 -8.18 -16.22
N GLU A 302 -7.78 -7.80 -17.45
CA GLU A 302 -8.70 -7.62 -18.59
C GLU A 302 -8.49 -8.68 -19.70
N CYS A 303 -7.48 -9.55 -19.55
CA CYS A 303 -7.17 -10.63 -20.49
C CYS A 303 -7.99 -11.89 -20.21
N ASP A 304 -8.42 -12.56 -21.28
CA ASP A 304 -8.87 -13.95 -21.20
C ASP A 304 -7.71 -14.94 -21.46
N ALA A 305 -7.96 -16.23 -21.28
CA ALA A 305 -6.94 -17.27 -21.46
C ALA A 305 -6.33 -17.28 -22.87
N LEU A 306 -7.10 -16.88 -23.90
CA LEU A 306 -6.62 -16.83 -25.28
C LEU A 306 -5.64 -15.66 -25.48
N ASP A 307 -5.90 -14.51 -24.85
CA ASP A 307 -5.00 -13.36 -24.87
C ASP A 307 -3.64 -13.69 -24.21
N ILE A 308 -3.65 -14.44 -23.12
CA ILE A 308 -2.45 -14.90 -22.41
C ILE A 308 -1.61 -15.80 -23.32
N GLU A 309 -2.23 -16.78 -23.97
CA GLU A 309 -1.52 -17.70 -24.87
C GLU A 309 -1.01 -17.00 -26.14
N ILE A 310 -1.77 -16.03 -26.67
CA ILE A 310 -1.29 -15.17 -27.77
C ILE A 310 -0.04 -14.41 -27.33
N MET A 311 -0.05 -13.77 -26.15
CA MET A 311 1.11 -13.03 -25.65
C MET A 311 2.31 -13.94 -25.36
N ARG A 312 2.10 -15.17 -24.87
CA ARG A 312 3.15 -16.19 -24.69
C ARG A 312 3.77 -16.62 -26.01
N GLY A 313 2.97 -16.90 -27.03
CA GLY A 313 3.45 -17.26 -28.37
C GLY A 313 4.30 -16.14 -28.98
N VAL A 314 3.87 -14.88 -28.81
CA VAL A 314 4.64 -13.72 -29.26
C VAL A 314 5.94 -13.54 -28.46
N ASN A 315 5.92 -13.76 -27.14
CA ASN A 315 7.12 -13.71 -26.29
C ASN A 315 8.16 -14.77 -26.69
N LYS A 316 7.71 -15.93 -27.20
CA LYS A 316 8.56 -16.99 -27.76
C LYS A 316 9.04 -16.72 -29.19
N GLY A 317 8.68 -15.57 -29.78
CA GLY A 317 9.10 -15.16 -31.12
C GLY A 317 8.32 -15.81 -32.27
N MET A 318 7.17 -16.44 -32.01
CA MET A 318 6.35 -17.08 -33.04
C MET A 318 5.65 -16.05 -33.95
N LYS A 319 5.40 -16.41 -35.22
CA LYS A 319 4.62 -15.53 -36.12
C LYS A 319 3.13 -15.66 -35.81
N ASN A 320 2.35 -14.64 -36.17
CA ASN A 320 0.91 -14.62 -35.88
C ASN A 320 0.15 -15.79 -36.53
N ALA A 321 0.61 -16.27 -37.70
CA ALA A 321 0.05 -17.46 -38.35
C ALA A 321 0.29 -18.74 -37.54
N ASP A 322 1.50 -18.92 -37.02
CA ASP A 322 1.88 -20.08 -36.19
C ASP A 322 1.11 -20.09 -34.85
N ILE A 323 0.91 -18.91 -34.25
CA ILE A 323 0.10 -18.75 -33.02
C ILE A 323 -1.37 -19.05 -33.31
N ALA A 324 -1.89 -18.61 -34.46
CA ALA A 324 -3.26 -18.86 -34.86
C ALA A 324 -3.51 -20.36 -35.06
N GLU A 325 -2.59 -21.06 -35.71
CA GLU A 325 -2.66 -22.51 -35.89
C GLU A 325 -2.59 -23.27 -34.55
N MET A 326 -1.67 -22.90 -33.67
CA MET A 326 -1.52 -23.48 -32.32
C MET A 326 -2.78 -23.33 -31.46
N LEU A 327 -3.46 -22.20 -31.58
CA LEU A 327 -4.64 -21.87 -30.78
C LEU A 327 -5.97 -22.19 -31.47
N HIS A 328 -5.94 -22.87 -32.62
CA HIS A 328 -7.10 -23.15 -33.46
C HIS A 328 -7.97 -21.91 -33.73
N ALA A 329 -7.31 -20.76 -33.93
CA ALA A 329 -7.94 -19.46 -34.20
C ALA A 329 -7.55 -18.95 -35.60
N SER A 330 -8.25 -17.92 -36.10
CA SER A 330 -7.83 -17.25 -37.35
C SER A 330 -6.71 -16.25 -37.10
N GLU A 331 -5.82 -16.06 -38.08
CA GLU A 331 -4.74 -15.05 -37.99
C GLU A 331 -5.30 -13.62 -37.80
N SER A 332 -6.48 -13.34 -38.36
CA SER A 332 -7.22 -12.10 -38.15
C SER A 332 -7.64 -11.88 -36.69
N THR A 333 -8.01 -12.96 -35.98
CA THR A 333 -8.37 -12.92 -34.55
C THR A 333 -7.16 -12.59 -33.68
N VAL A 334 -6.01 -13.22 -33.96
CA VAL A 334 -4.74 -12.96 -33.25
C VAL A 334 -4.29 -11.50 -33.44
N LYS A 335 -4.36 -10.97 -34.67
CA LYS A 335 -4.02 -9.56 -34.97
C LYS A 335 -4.93 -8.57 -34.24
N TYR A 336 -6.25 -8.83 -34.23
CA TYR A 336 -7.22 -7.99 -33.54
C TYR A 336 -6.97 -7.93 -32.03
N ARG A 337 -6.78 -9.09 -31.39
CA ARG A 337 -6.56 -9.18 -29.95
C ARG A 337 -5.24 -8.53 -29.51
N LEU A 338 -4.15 -8.71 -30.25
CA LEU A 338 -2.90 -8.00 -29.98
C LEU A 338 -3.05 -6.48 -30.07
N LYS A 339 -3.79 -5.98 -31.07
CA LYS A 339 -4.06 -4.54 -31.20
C LYS A 339 -4.89 -4.02 -30.01
N ARG A 340 -5.87 -4.79 -29.55
CA ARG A 340 -6.65 -4.47 -28.35
C ARG A 340 -5.77 -4.38 -27.11
N LEU A 341 -4.86 -5.34 -26.90
CA LEU A 341 -3.94 -5.39 -25.76
C LEU A 341 -2.95 -4.21 -25.74
N VAL A 342 -2.43 -3.83 -26.91
CA VAL A 342 -1.56 -2.64 -27.06
C VAL A 342 -2.32 -1.38 -26.64
N ASN A 343 -3.57 -1.23 -27.07
CA ASN A 343 -4.39 -0.06 -26.73
C ASN A 343 -4.79 -0.04 -25.25
N LEU A 344 -5.04 -1.20 -24.64
CA LEU A 344 -5.51 -1.32 -23.25
C LEU A 344 -4.46 -0.82 -22.23
N GLY A 345 -3.19 -1.08 -22.49
CA GLY A 345 -2.05 -0.54 -21.72
C GLY A 345 -1.50 0.78 -22.25
N SER A 346 -2.09 1.37 -23.30
CA SER A 346 -1.59 2.61 -23.94
C SER A 346 -0.12 2.53 -24.37
N PHE A 347 0.33 1.36 -24.83
CA PHE A 347 1.72 1.18 -25.26
C PHE A 347 1.98 1.87 -26.60
N ALA A 348 3.18 2.45 -26.76
CA ALA A 348 3.60 3.07 -28.02
C ALA A 348 3.77 2.03 -29.14
N SER A 349 4.02 0.76 -28.80
CA SER A 349 4.17 -0.30 -29.79
C SER A 349 3.91 -1.70 -29.24
N ARG A 350 3.73 -2.66 -30.16
CA ARG A 350 3.70 -4.10 -29.87
C ARG A 350 4.96 -4.57 -29.14
N SER A 351 6.13 -4.07 -29.53
CA SER A 351 7.42 -4.45 -28.94
C SER A 351 7.53 -4.02 -27.47
N GLU A 352 6.91 -2.91 -27.12
CA GLU A 352 6.87 -2.41 -25.74
C GLU A 352 5.96 -3.24 -24.84
N LEU A 353 4.75 -3.58 -25.32
CA LEU A 353 3.86 -4.54 -24.65
C LEU A 353 4.60 -5.86 -24.35
N ILE A 354 5.31 -6.41 -25.35
CA ILE A 354 6.04 -7.67 -25.19
C ILE A 354 7.16 -7.52 -24.16
N ARG A 355 7.97 -6.47 -24.24
CA ARG A 355 9.07 -6.23 -23.30
C ARG A 355 8.58 -6.16 -21.84
N ILE A 356 7.44 -5.50 -21.63
CA ILE A 356 6.85 -5.33 -20.30
C ILE A 356 6.23 -6.65 -19.82
N MET A 357 5.45 -7.32 -20.68
CA MET A 357 4.75 -8.57 -20.33
C MET A 357 5.67 -9.79 -20.25
N ALA A 358 6.86 -9.76 -20.87
CA ALA A 358 7.83 -10.85 -20.82
C ALA A 358 8.25 -11.21 -19.38
N SER A 359 8.25 -10.23 -18.47
CA SER A 359 8.55 -10.42 -17.05
C SER A 359 7.41 -11.05 -16.23
N TYR A 360 6.22 -11.21 -16.82
CA TYR A 360 4.99 -11.68 -16.15
C TYR A 360 4.36 -12.93 -16.79
N LEU A 361 4.72 -13.25 -18.04
CA LEU A 361 4.13 -14.34 -18.82
C LEU A 361 5.06 -15.55 -19.01
N ALA A 362 6.24 -15.52 -18.39
CA ALA A 362 7.25 -16.58 -18.45
C ALA A 362 6.77 -17.90 -17.84
#